data_AF-A0A2S0U8V9-F1
#
_entry.id   AF-A0A2S0U8V9-F1
#
_cell.length_a   1.000
_cell.length_b   1.000
_cell.length_c   1.000
_cell.angle_alpha   90.00
_cell.angle_beta   90.00
_cell.angle_gamma   90.00
#
_symmetry.space_group_name_H-M   'P 1'
#
loop_
_entity.id
_entity.type
_entity.pdbx_description
1 polymer ?
#
loop_
_entity_poly.entity_id
_entity_poly.type
_entity_poly.pdbx_seq_one_letter_code
_entity_poly.pdbx_strand_id
1 'polypeptide(L)'
;MKEKHSFRSLISLALLLVFSTALLLPGGQAYGKSSSQSSAKTYTVKLVSAELTSNDHVGNEWAWSASVDGKSLDVGDSITLKNAKNSIILKSYAVEQDKIPDEGSAEKSISLKSLSSNKTTVKLTVTVTENRGRYSGNKAVWVFTYQISKK
;
A
#
# COMPACT_ATOMS: atom_id res chain seq x y z
N MET A 1 -29.91 23.71 23.50
CA MET A 1 -31.31 23.63 23.03
C MET A 1 -31.34 23.88 21.53
N LYS A 2 -31.39 22.79 20.74
CA LYS A 2 -32.03 22.65 19.42
C LYS A 2 -31.69 21.24 18.93
N GLU A 3 -32.55 20.30 19.31
CA GLU A 3 -32.77 19.07 18.58
C GLU A 3 -33.24 19.37 17.15
N LYS A 4 -33.28 18.30 16.33
CA LYS A 4 -34.20 17.96 15.23
C LYS A 4 -33.38 17.30 14.10
N HIS A 5 -33.71 16.17 13.50
CA HIS A 5 -34.80 15.20 13.67
C HIS A 5 -34.33 13.89 13.01
N SER A 6 -34.67 12.76 13.64
CA SER A 6 -34.65 11.42 13.07
C SER A 6 -35.67 11.28 11.93
N PHE A 7 -35.32 10.54 10.87
CA PHE A 7 -36.30 9.75 10.11
C PHE A 7 -35.68 8.41 9.70
N ARG A 8 -35.97 7.38 10.49
CA ARG A 8 -35.77 5.97 10.13
C ARG A 8 -36.95 5.54 9.26
N SER A 9 -36.69 5.16 8.01
CA SER A 9 -37.69 4.51 7.17
C SER A 9 -37.71 3.00 7.44
N LEU A 10 -38.91 2.50 7.66
CA LEU A 10 -39.27 1.15 8.07
C LEU A 10 -39.49 0.24 6.85
N ILE A 11 -39.09 -1.02 7.00
CA ILE A 11 -39.85 -2.24 6.68
C ILE A 11 -40.50 -2.30 5.29
N SER A 12 -40.06 -3.25 4.46
CA SER A 12 -41.02 -4.14 3.78
C SER A 12 -40.44 -5.53 3.50
N LEU A 13 -41.22 -6.48 4.00
CA LEU A 13 -41.17 -7.92 4.00
C LEU A 13 -41.57 -8.46 2.62
N ALA A 14 -40.85 -9.45 2.08
CA ALA A 14 -41.44 -10.44 1.16
C ALA A 14 -40.57 -11.70 1.12
N LEU A 15 -40.95 -12.64 1.97
CA LEU A 15 -40.64 -14.06 1.91
C LEU A 15 -41.67 -14.70 0.96
N LEU A 16 -41.25 -15.40 -0.11
CA LEU A 16 -41.88 -16.67 -0.48
C LEU A 16 -41.08 -17.46 -1.53
N LEU A 17 -40.97 -18.76 -1.23
CA LEU A 17 -40.40 -19.85 -2.01
C LEU A 17 -40.97 -19.97 -3.42
N VAL A 18 -40.13 -20.47 -4.34
CA VAL A 18 -40.60 -21.36 -5.40
C VAL A 18 -39.69 -22.60 -5.50
N PHE A 19 -40.33 -23.75 -5.35
CA PHE A 19 -39.89 -25.12 -5.61
C PHE A 19 -39.25 -25.26 -7.01
N SER A 20 -38.22 -26.10 -7.15
CA SER A 20 -38.18 -27.15 -8.20
C SER A 20 -37.01 -28.10 -8.02
N THR A 21 -37.32 -29.34 -8.36
CA THR A 21 -36.65 -30.63 -8.14
C THR A 21 -35.27 -30.77 -8.78
N ALA A 22 -34.43 -31.56 -8.10
CA ALA A 22 -33.11 -31.99 -8.53
C ALA A 22 -33.14 -32.74 -9.87
N LEU A 23 -32.21 -32.37 -10.76
CA LEU A 23 -31.79 -33.20 -11.88
C LEU A 23 -30.38 -33.73 -11.57
N LEU A 24 -30.29 -35.04 -11.29
CA LEU A 24 -29.04 -35.77 -11.15
C LEU A 24 -28.44 -35.99 -12.54
N LEU A 25 -27.36 -35.26 -12.85
CA LEU A 25 -26.47 -35.55 -13.98
C LEU A 25 -25.23 -36.31 -13.46
N PRO A 26 -24.85 -37.44 -14.08
CA PRO A 26 -23.62 -38.13 -13.75
C PRO A 26 -22.40 -37.47 -14.40
N GLY A 27 -21.35 -37.24 -13.61
CA GLY A 27 -19.98 -37.35 -14.12
C GLY A 27 -19.36 -36.16 -14.82
N GLY A 28 -19.45 -34.95 -14.26
CA GLY A 28 -18.51 -33.88 -14.55
C GLY A 28 -17.42 -33.84 -13.50
N GLN A 29 -16.25 -34.40 -13.78
CA GLN A 29 -15.04 -34.19 -12.97
C GLN A 29 -14.70 -32.70 -13.01
N ALA A 30 -15.18 -31.97 -12.00
CA ALA A 30 -14.71 -30.64 -11.73
C ALA A 30 -13.22 -30.77 -11.43
N TYR A 31 -12.37 -30.31 -12.36
CA TYR A 31 -11.00 -29.94 -12.06
C TYR A 31 -11.06 -28.79 -11.06
N GLY A 32 -11.24 -29.14 -9.79
CA GLY A 32 -11.05 -28.25 -8.67
C GLY A 32 -9.59 -27.85 -8.71
N LYS A 33 -9.32 -26.69 -9.31
CA LYS A 33 -8.07 -25.97 -9.14
C LYS A 33 -7.98 -25.71 -7.65
N SER A 34 -7.31 -26.60 -6.92
CA SER A 34 -6.91 -26.37 -5.54
C SER A 34 -6.03 -25.12 -5.57
N SER A 35 -6.65 -23.96 -5.36
CA SER A 35 -5.93 -22.79 -4.88
C SER A 35 -5.35 -23.23 -3.55
N SER A 36 -4.06 -23.56 -3.55
CA SER A 36 -3.31 -23.74 -2.33
C SER A 36 -3.54 -22.49 -1.50
N GLN A 37 -4.41 -22.62 -0.51
CA GLN A 37 -4.70 -21.55 0.43
C GLN A 37 -3.43 -21.40 1.25
N SER A 38 -2.52 -20.56 0.75
CA SER A 38 -1.31 -20.16 1.46
C SER A 38 -1.77 -19.76 2.85
N SER A 39 -1.22 -20.41 3.87
CA SER A 39 -1.47 -20.02 5.25
C SER A 39 -1.29 -18.51 5.35
N ALA A 40 -2.32 -17.85 5.89
CA ALA A 40 -2.33 -16.41 6.03
C ALA A 40 -1.14 -16.00 6.90
N LYS A 41 -0.09 -15.46 6.28
CA LYS A 41 1.11 -15.01 6.98
C LYS A 41 0.89 -13.59 7.48
N THR A 42 1.35 -13.33 8.70
CA THR A 42 1.33 -12.00 9.28
C THR A 42 2.71 -11.37 9.09
N TYR A 43 2.72 -10.12 8.63
CA TYR A 43 3.96 -9.35 8.49
C TYR A 43 3.83 -8.03 9.22
N THR A 44 4.95 -7.52 9.73
CA THR A 44 5.06 -6.15 10.23
C THR A 44 6.02 -5.39 9.33
N VAL A 45 5.58 -4.24 8.84
CA VAL A 45 6.37 -3.34 8.00
C VAL A 45 6.60 -2.05 8.79
N LYS A 46 7.87 -1.71 9.01
CA LYS A 46 8.32 -0.49 9.68
C LYS A 46 8.99 0.44 8.67
N LEU A 47 8.70 1.73 8.73
CA LEU A 47 9.52 2.74 8.07
C LEU A 47 10.63 3.13 9.05
N VAL A 48 11.87 2.86 8.68
CA VAL A 48 13.05 3.10 9.52
C VAL A 48 13.57 4.52 9.31
N SER A 49 13.66 4.98 8.07
CA SER A 49 14.10 6.33 7.75
C SER A 49 13.56 6.83 6.40
N ALA A 50 13.56 8.15 6.25
CA ALA A 50 13.34 8.88 5.02
C ALA A 50 14.42 9.98 4.95
N GLU A 51 15.40 9.82 4.06
CA GLU A 51 16.62 10.64 4.06
C GLU A 51 16.85 11.27 2.69
N LEU A 52 17.09 12.59 2.66
CA LEU A 52 17.64 13.29 1.51
C LEU A 52 19.14 12.98 1.42
N THR A 53 19.53 12.10 0.50
CA THR A 53 20.91 11.59 0.38
C THR A 53 21.76 12.36 -0.63
N SER A 54 21.13 13.06 -1.56
CA SER A 54 21.79 13.96 -2.52
C SER A 54 20.83 15.07 -2.88
N ASN A 55 21.35 16.29 -3.03
CA ASN A 55 20.57 17.44 -3.45
C ASN A 55 21.46 18.36 -4.30
N ASP A 56 21.35 18.24 -5.62
CA ASP A 56 22.07 19.11 -6.54
C ASP A 56 21.28 20.41 -6.78
N HIS A 57 21.13 21.24 -5.75
CA HIS A 57 20.45 22.55 -5.86
C HIS A 57 18.97 22.51 -6.34
N VAL A 58 18.25 21.40 -6.14
CA VAL A 58 16.82 21.33 -6.53
C VAL A 58 15.93 22.19 -5.62
N GLY A 59 16.26 22.27 -4.33
CA GLY A 59 15.51 23.08 -3.38
C GLY A 59 15.86 22.75 -1.94
N ASN A 60 15.22 23.41 -1.00
CA ASN A 60 15.54 23.34 0.43
C ASN A 60 14.31 23.13 1.32
N GLU A 61 13.10 23.22 0.78
CA GLU A 61 11.86 23.00 1.52
C GLU A 61 11.25 21.69 1.07
N TRP A 62 11.23 20.68 1.95
CA TRP A 62 10.86 19.33 1.54
C TRP A 62 9.72 18.78 2.38
N ALA A 63 8.78 18.12 1.70
CA ALA A 63 7.81 17.22 2.31
C ALA A 63 7.93 15.82 1.69
N TRP A 64 7.49 14.82 2.44
CA TRP A 64 7.49 13.43 1.96
C TRP A 64 6.31 12.66 2.53
N SER A 65 5.98 11.55 1.88
CA SER A 65 5.04 10.56 2.42
C SER A 65 5.46 9.14 2.06
N ALA A 66 5.00 8.20 2.87
CA ALA A 66 5.26 6.78 2.69
C ALA A 66 3.99 5.98 3.00
N SER A 67 3.79 4.87 2.30
CA SER A 67 2.67 3.97 2.56
C SER A 67 3.00 2.51 2.31
N VAL A 68 2.22 1.65 2.95
CA VAL A 68 2.26 0.19 2.82
C VAL A 68 0.86 -0.31 2.51
N ASP A 69 0.68 -0.97 1.37
CA ASP A 69 -0.63 -1.40 0.86
C ASP A 69 -1.68 -0.27 0.90
N GLY A 70 -1.26 0.95 0.53
CA GLY A 70 -2.11 2.15 0.51
C GLY A 70 -2.37 2.80 1.87
N LYS A 71 -1.83 2.28 2.97
CA LYS A 71 -1.95 2.86 4.31
C LYS A 71 -0.73 3.72 4.63
N SER A 72 -0.96 4.97 5.04
CA SER A 72 0.12 5.90 5.42
C SER A 72 0.98 5.33 6.54
N LEU A 73 2.27 5.60 6.48
CA LEU A 73 3.25 5.13 7.44
C LEU A 73 4.32 6.21 7.67
N ASP A 74 4.43 6.66 8.92
CA ASP A 74 5.44 7.64 9.32
C ASP A 74 6.74 6.98 9.78
N VAL A 75 7.82 7.75 9.83
CA VAL A 75 9.14 7.25 10.27
C VAL A 75 9.05 6.82 11.73
N GLY A 76 9.54 5.62 12.02
CA GLY A 76 9.48 5.02 13.35
C GLY A 76 8.27 4.11 13.56
N ASP A 77 7.17 4.36 12.84
CA ASP A 77 5.91 3.63 12.96
C ASP A 77 5.93 2.28 12.24
N SER A 78 4.90 1.48 12.48
CA SER A 78 4.77 0.16 11.88
C SER A 78 3.31 -0.22 11.57
N ILE A 79 3.10 -0.86 10.42
CA ILE A 79 1.83 -1.49 10.05
C ILE A 79 1.96 -2.99 10.16
N THR A 80 0.96 -3.63 10.80
CA THR A 80 0.81 -5.08 10.78
C THR A 80 -0.18 -5.50 9.70
N LEU A 81 0.30 -6.28 8.73
CA LEU A 81 -0.48 -6.84 7.63
C LEU A 81 -0.93 -8.25 8.02
N LYS A 82 -2.19 -8.37 8.44
CA LYS A 82 -2.82 -9.66 8.69
C LYS A 82 -3.28 -10.25 7.36
N ASN A 83 -3.08 -11.55 7.18
CA ASN A 83 -3.54 -12.29 6.00
C ASN A 83 -2.99 -11.77 4.66
N ALA A 84 -1.73 -11.35 4.62
CA ALA A 84 -1.09 -10.95 3.38
C ALA A 84 -0.96 -12.18 2.44
N LYS A 85 -1.47 -12.07 1.21
CA LYS A 85 -1.63 -13.24 0.32
C LYS A 85 -0.52 -13.41 -0.70
N ASN A 86 -0.05 -12.33 -1.34
CA ASN A 86 0.85 -12.44 -2.50
C ASN A 86 2.06 -11.50 -2.42
N SER A 87 1.82 -10.23 -2.13
CA SER A 87 2.84 -9.20 -2.08
C SER A 87 2.51 -8.13 -1.06
N ILE A 88 3.53 -7.35 -0.72
CA ILE A 88 3.44 -6.10 0.04
C ILE A 88 3.83 -4.98 -0.91
N ILE A 89 3.01 -3.95 -1.04
CA ILE A 89 3.28 -2.79 -1.89
C ILE A 89 3.81 -1.67 -1.01
N LEU A 90 5.03 -1.23 -1.29
CA LEU A 90 5.64 -0.05 -0.67
C LEU A 90 5.57 1.11 -1.66
N LYS A 91 5.16 2.28 -1.20
CA LYS A 91 5.19 3.50 -2.00
C LYS A 91 5.77 4.65 -1.19
N SER A 92 6.64 5.43 -1.81
CA SER A 92 7.22 6.64 -1.23
C SER A 92 7.12 7.79 -2.20
N TYR A 93 7.03 9.01 -1.67
CA TYR A 93 6.92 10.25 -2.41
C TYR A 93 7.71 11.33 -1.70
N ALA A 94 8.35 12.21 -2.47
CA ALA A 94 9.05 13.38 -1.99
C ALA A 94 8.75 14.56 -2.90
N VAL A 95 8.64 15.74 -2.30
CA VAL A 95 8.28 16.96 -3.00
C VAL A 95 9.01 18.15 -2.41
N GLU A 96 9.53 19.00 -3.29
CA GLU A 96 10.03 20.32 -2.99
C GLU A 96 8.82 21.28 -2.88
N GLN A 97 8.71 22.03 -1.78
CA GLN A 97 7.54 22.83 -1.39
C GLN A 97 7.54 24.27 -1.92
N ASP A 98 8.05 24.48 -3.13
CA ASP A 98 7.97 25.77 -3.81
C ASP A 98 6.57 26.11 -4.34
N LYS A 99 6.44 27.34 -4.86
CA LYS A 99 5.23 27.80 -5.57
C LYS A 99 4.84 26.87 -6.72
N ILE A 100 5.82 26.28 -7.39
CA ILE A 100 5.62 25.25 -8.40
C ILE A 100 6.41 24.02 -7.94
N PRO A 101 5.75 23.07 -7.27
CA PRO A 101 6.45 21.93 -6.68
C PRO A 101 7.15 21.06 -7.72
N ASP A 102 8.37 20.62 -7.37
CA ASP A 102 9.05 19.51 -8.03
C ASP A 102 8.89 18.25 -7.19
N GLU A 103 8.44 17.17 -7.81
CA GLU A 103 8.05 15.96 -7.09
C GLU A 103 8.59 14.68 -7.73
N GLY A 104 8.63 13.62 -6.92
CA GLY A 104 9.05 12.29 -7.34
C GLY A 104 8.34 11.23 -6.52
N SER A 105 8.18 10.03 -7.11
CA SER A 105 7.66 8.87 -6.39
C SER A 105 8.34 7.59 -6.82
N ALA A 106 8.26 6.58 -5.96
CA ALA A 106 8.71 5.24 -6.24
C ALA A 106 7.74 4.23 -5.61
N GLU A 107 7.57 3.11 -6.27
CA GLU A 107 6.73 2.01 -5.81
C GLU A 107 7.47 0.68 -5.99
N LYS A 108 7.30 -0.25 -5.05
CA LYS A 108 7.85 -1.60 -5.14
C LYS A 108 6.88 -2.63 -4.58
N SER A 109 6.53 -3.60 -5.42
CA SER A 109 5.77 -4.78 -5.03
C SER A 109 6.72 -5.91 -4.63
N ILE A 110 6.65 -6.33 -3.36
CA ILE A 110 7.53 -7.35 -2.79
C ILE A 110 6.76 -8.65 -2.67
N SER A 111 7.17 -9.65 -3.44
CA SER A 111 6.59 -10.99 -3.34
C SER A 111 6.84 -11.58 -1.95
N LEU A 112 5.79 -12.10 -1.30
CA LEU A 112 5.93 -12.76 0.00
C LEU A 112 6.77 -14.05 -0.08
N LYS A 113 6.93 -14.61 -1.29
CA LYS A 113 7.78 -15.78 -1.53
C LYS A 113 9.27 -15.45 -1.48
N SER A 114 9.67 -14.22 -1.81
CA SER A 114 11.08 -13.80 -1.78
C SER A 114 11.53 -13.40 -0.37
N LEU A 115 10.60 -13.16 0.55
CA LEU A 115 10.89 -12.97 1.97
C LEU A 115 11.26 -14.32 2.58
N SER A 116 12.51 -14.76 2.45
CA SER A 116 13.01 -16.00 3.07
C SER A 116 13.43 -15.77 4.52
N SER A 117 14.05 -14.63 4.81
CA SER A 117 14.52 -14.25 6.15
C SER A 117 13.39 -13.78 7.08
N ASN A 118 13.59 -13.88 8.39
CA ASN A 118 12.66 -13.36 9.41
C ASN A 118 12.54 -11.83 9.37
N LYS A 119 13.59 -11.15 8.90
CA LYS A 119 13.67 -9.70 8.76
C LYS A 119 14.34 -9.39 7.43
N THR A 120 13.75 -8.49 6.65
CA THR A 120 14.24 -8.05 5.33
C THR A 120 14.25 -6.53 5.30
N THR A 121 15.38 -5.94 4.93
CA THR A 121 15.49 -4.48 4.70
C THR A 121 15.29 -4.18 3.24
N VAL A 122 14.50 -3.16 2.94
CA VAL A 122 14.21 -2.71 1.58
C VAL A 122 14.43 -1.22 1.51
N LYS A 123 15.27 -0.79 0.57
CA LYS A 123 15.42 0.63 0.24
C LYS A 123 14.57 0.96 -0.99
N LEU A 124 13.84 2.06 -0.91
CA LEU A 124 13.08 2.64 -2.02
C LEU A 124 13.65 4.03 -2.30
N THR A 125 14.15 4.23 -3.51
CA THR A 125 14.80 5.49 -3.92
C THR A 125 13.83 6.32 -4.73
N VAL A 126 13.57 7.54 -4.27
CA VAL A 126 12.76 8.54 -4.96
C VAL A 126 13.71 9.59 -5.53
N THR A 127 13.56 9.92 -6.81
CA THR A 127 14.32 10.99 -7.47
C THR A 127 13.36 12.11 -7.83
N VAL A 128 13.64 13.30 -7.32
CA VAL A 128 12.98 14.55 -7.70
C VAL A 128 13.87 15.25 -8.72
N THR A 129 13.30 15.73 -9.82
CA THR A 129 14.04 16.44 -10.88
C THR A 129 13.45 17.81 -11.08
N GLU A 130 14.28 18.84 -10.97
CA GLU A 130 13.85 20.22 -11.21
C GLU A 130 13.44 20.39 -12.68
N ASN A 131 12.21 20.82 -12.91
CA ASN A 131 11.66 20.88 -14.27
C ASN A 131 11.75 22.27 -14.91
N ARG A 132 12.27 23.27 -14.20
CA ARG A 132 12.27 24.69 -14.60
C ARG A 132 13.51 25.43 -14.09
N GLY A 133 13.67 26.70 -14.46
CA GLY A 133 14.69 27.57 -13.87
C GLY A 133 16.12 27.29 -14.33
N ARG A 134 17.07 27.94 -13.63
CA ARG A 134 18.52 27.87 -13.94
C ARG A 134 19.10 26.48 -13.72
N TYR A 135 18.51 25.71 -12.83
CA TYR A 135 18.98 24.40 -12.40
C TYR A 135 18.11 23.26 -12.97
N SER A 136 17.28 23.55 -13.99
CA SER A 136 16.47 22.53 -14.67
C SER A 136 17.29 21.30 -15.08
N GLY A 137 16.79 20.12 -14.73
CA GLY A 137 17.45 18.83 -14.94
C GLY A 137 18.22 18.33 -13.72
N ASN A 138 18.53 19.20 -12.76
CA ASN A 138 19.15 18.84 -11.50
C ASN A 138 18.28 17.89 -10.68
N LYS A 139 18.92 17.15 -9.77
CA LYS A 139 18.28 16.04 -9.05
C LYS A 139 18.50 16.09 -7.55
N ALA A 140 17.44 15.74 -6.83
CA ALA A 140 17.48 15.39 -5.42
C ALA A 140 17.07 13.92 -5.27
N VAL A 141 17.76 13.20 -4.38
CA VAL A 141 17.58 11.77 -4.18
C VAL A 141 17.22 11.49 -2.73
N TRP A 142 16.00 11.00 -2.54
CA TRP A 142 15.49 10.53 -1.27
C TRP A 142 15.58 9.01 -1.17
N VAL A 143 16.04 8.50 -0.03
CA VAL A 143 16.08 7.07 0.27
C VAL A 143 15.19 6.77 1.46
N PHE A 144 14.17 5.94 1.22
CA PHE A 144 13.26 5.44 2.23
C PHE A 144 13.67 4.02 2.59
N THR A 145 13.95 3.77 3.86
CA THR A 145 14.37 2.46 4.35
C THR A 145 13.22 1.79 5.09
N TYR A 146 12.73 0.68 4.55
CA TYR A 146 11.69 -0.15 5.15
C TYR A 146 12.31 -1.41 5.76
N GLN A 147 11.72 -1.87 6.86
CA GLN A 147 12.02 -3.17 7.45
C GLN A 147 10.75 -4.02 7.48
N ILE A 148 10.80 -5.18 6.84
CA ILE A 148 9.71 -6.15 6.79
C ILE A 148 10.09 -7.32 7.67
N SER A 149 9.24 -7.67 8.63
CA SER A 149 9.46 -8.78 9.57
C SER A 149 8.31 -9.78 9.47
N LYS A 150 8.63 -11.07 9.43
CA LYS A 150 7.65 -12.15 9.58
C LYS A 150 7.25 -12.26 11.04
N LYS A 151 5.96 -12.45 11.30
CA LYS A 151 5.46 -12.88 12.60
C LYS A 151 5.14 -14.36 12.60
#